data_AF-A0A6I1ZBE9-F1
#
_entry.id   AF-A0A6I1ZBE9-F1
#
_cell.length_a   1.000
_cell.length_b   1.000
_cell.length_c   1.000
_cell.angle_alpha   90.00
_cell.angle_beta   90.00
_cell.angle_gamma   90.00
#
_symmetry.space_group_name_H-M   'P 1'
#
loop_
_entity.id
_entity.type
_entity.pdbx_description
1 polymer ?
#
loop_
_entity_poly.entity_id
_entity_poly.type
_entity_poly.pdbx_seq_one_letter_code
_entity_poly.pdbx_strand_id
1 'polypeptide(L)'
;MISGRTRDGEVKTDYGWYTSPCLWEKLKPLAREMRRAPTLAEEVLWQHLRNSQMGGFKFRRQHPIDRFIVDFYCFKIRLVIEVDGPVHQYTP
;
A
#
# COMPACT_ATOMS: atom_id res chain seq x y z
N MET A 1 5.82 -22.40 15.88
CA MET A 1 6.33 -22.52 14.50
C MET A 1 7.04 -21.22 14.15
N ILE A 2 8.34 -21.30 13.90
CA ILE A 2 9.24 -20.14 13.82
C ILE A 2 9.28 -19.70 12.35
N SER A 3 8.62 -18.59 11.99
CA SER A 3 8.80 -18.00 10.65
C SER A 3 10.13 -17.24 10.62
N GLY A 4 11.10 -17.79 9.89
CA GLY A 4 12.41 -17.19 9.68
C GLY A 4 12.33 -15.82 8.99
N ARG A 5 13.20 -14.91 9.42
CA ARG A 5 13.40 -13.57 8.83
C ARG A 5 14.32 -13.69 7.62
N THR A 6 13.86 -13.29 6.43
CA THR A 6 14.74 -13.00 5.28
C THR A 6 14.87 -11.48 5.11
N ARG A 7 15.99 -11.03 4.54
CA ARG A 7 16.43 -9.62 4.45
C ARG A 7 15.48 -8.69 3.67
N ASP A 8 14.49 -9.23 2.96
CA ASP A 8 13.48 -8.47 2.21
C ASP A 8 12.06 -8.61 2.79
N GLY A 9 11.89 -9.26 3.95
CA GLY A 9 10.66 -9.22 4.73
C GLY A 9 9.41 -9.82 4.07
N GLU A 10 9.56 -10.69 3.08
CA GLU A 10 8.43 -11.34 2.41
C GLU A 10 7.99 -12.58 3.22
N VAL A 11 7.07 -12.35 4.16
CA VAL A 11 6.38 -13.42 4.87
C VAL A 11 5.35 -14.01 3.91
N LYS A 12 5.56 -15.25 3.44
CA LYS A 12 4.49 -16.04 2.81
C LYS A 12 3.44 -16.34 3.89
N THR A 13 2.35 -15.58 3.91
CA THR A 13 1.17 -15.92 4.71
C THR A 13 0.18 -16.66 3.82
N ASP A 14 -0.42 -17.74 4.32
CA ASP A 14 -1.45 -18.58 3.66
C ASP A 14 -2.76 -17.85 3.25
N TYR A 15 -2.79 -16.52 3.33
CA TYR A 15 -3.96 -15.70 3.02
C TYR A 15 -3.58 -14.51 2.12
N GLY A 16 -3.72 -14.72 0.81
CA GLY A 16 -4.35 -13.76 -0.14
C GLY A 16 -3.60 -12.52 -0.64
N TRP A 17 -2.50 -12.08 -0.02
CA TRP A 17 -1.90 -10.77 -0.38
C TRP A 17 -0.47 -10.92 -0.88
N TYR A 18 -0.32 -11.63 -2.00
CA TYR A 18 0.95 -11.88 -2.68
C TYR A 18 1.00 -11.15 -4.02
N THR A 19 2.12 -10.49 -4.30
CA THR A 19 2.43 -9.94 -5.62
C THR A 19 3.49 -10.84 -6.23
N SER A 20 3.18 -11.50 -7.36
CA SER A 20 4.15 -12.38 -8.00
C SER A 20 5.44 -11.62 -8.35
N PRO A 21 6.62 -12.26 -8.41
CA PRO A 21 7.88 -11.53 -8.54
C PRO A 21 7.93 -10.78 -9.88
N CYS A 22 7.35 -11.37 -10.92
CA CYS A 22 7.24 -10.71 -12.23
C CYS A 22 6.30 -9.50 -12.23
N LEU A 23 5.23 -9.51 -11.42
CA LEU A 23 4.36 -8.34 -11.24
C LEU A 23 5.02 -7.29 -10.35
N TRP A 24 5.76 -7.73 -9.33
CA TRP A 24 6.48 -6.84 -8.43
C TRP A 24 7.49 -5.96 -9.19
N GLU A 25 8.27 -6.55 -10.09
CA GLU A 25 9.21 -5.81 -10.93
C GLU A 25 8.51 -4.77 -11.83
N LYS A 26 7.26 -5.03 -12.23
CA LYS A 26 6.47 -4.08 -13.03
C LYS A 26 5.83 -2.99 -12.18
N LEU A 27 5.30 -3.32 -11.01
CA LEU A 27 4.52 -2.41 -10.17
C LEU A 27 5.40 -1.57 -9.24
N LYS A 28 6.56 -2.06 -8.81
CA LYS A 28 7.46 -1.34 -7.90
C LYS A 28 7.95 0.01 -8.46
N PRO A 29 8.34 0.14 -9.75
CA PRO A 29 8.68 1.43 -10.35
C PRO A 29 7.49 2.41 -10.33
N LEU A 30 6.31 1.95 -10.75
CA LEU A 30 5.08 2.76 -10.76
C LEU A 30 4.71 3.22 -9.34
N ALA A 31 4.73 2.33 -8.36
CA ALA A 31 4.51 2.67 -6.96
C ALA A 31 5.53 3.69 -6.43
N ARG A 32 6.78 3.67 -6.92
CA ARG A 32 7.79 4.67 -6.57
C ARG A 32 7.47 6.04 -7.18
N GLU A 33 6.93 6.08 -8.39
CA GLU A 33 6.51 7.31 -9.06
C GLU A 33 5.28 7.92 -8.39
N MET A 34 4.25 7.13 -8.09
CA MET A 34 3.07 7.57 -7.34
C MET A 34 3.45 8.16 -5.98
N ARG A 35 4.47 7.60 -5.32
CA ARG A 35 5.00 8.14 -4.07
C ARG A 35 5.63 9.54 -4.18
N ARG A 36 6.02 9.97 -5.37
CA ARG A 36 6.64 11.30 -5.59
C ARG A 36 5.60 12.39 -5.87
N ALA A 37 4.42 11.99 -6.34
CA ALA A 37 3.35 12.90 -6.72
C ALA A 37 1.98 12.38 -6.23
N PRO A 38 1.75 12.33 -4.91
CA PRO A 38 0.44 11.95 -4.37
C PRO A 38 -0.60 13.05 -4.63
N THR A 39 -1.88 12.69 -4.57
CA THR A 39 -2.95 13.70 -4.48
C THR A 39 -2.85 14.48 -3.16
N LEU A 40 -3.50 15.65 -3.08
CA LEU A 40 -3.54 16.42 -1.83
C LEU A 40 -4.20 15.62 -0.69
N ALA A 41 -5.26 14.87 -1.01
CA ALA A 41 -5.97 14.06 -0.03
C ALA A 41 -5.09 12.91 0.50
N GLU A 42 -4.38 12.19 -0.38
CA GLU A 42 -3.40 11.19 0.01
C GLU A 42 -2.28 11.79 0.87
N GLU A 43 -1.74 12.96 0.51
CA GLU A 43 -0.65 13.59 1.25
C GLU A 43 -1.10 13.95 2.67
N VAL A 44 -2.28 14.56 2.82
CA VAL A 44 -2.86 14.89 4.14
C VAL A 44 -3.06 13.62 4.97
N LEU A 45 -3.65 12.58 4.40
CA LEU A 45 -3.85 11.31 5.11
C LEU A 45 -2.50 10.67 5.50
N TRP A 46 -1.51 10.73 4.62
CA TRP A 46 -0.19 10.18 4.89
C TRP A 46 0.48 10.85 6.10
N GLN A 47 0.32 12.15 6.29
CA GLN A 47 0.87 12.84 7.47
C GLN A 47 0.31 12.30 8.79
N HIS A 48 -0.93 11.80 8.80
CA HIS A 48 -1.55 11.17 9.98
C HIS A 48 -1.18 9.68 10.15
N LEU A 49 -0.89 8.97 9.06
CA LEU A 49 -0.61 7.53 9.09
C LEU A 49 0.88 7.18 9.26
N ARG A 50 1.79 8.08 8.84
CA ARG A 50 3.23 7.83 8.85
C ARG A 50 3.78 7.66 10.27
N ASN A 51 5.00 7.12 10.37
CA ASN A 51 5.73 6.98 11.63
C ASN A 51 5.00 6.18 12.73
N SER A 52 4.02 5.35 12.37
CA SER A 52 3.21 4.57 13.30
C SER A 52 2.39 5.42 14.30
N GLN A 53 2.06 6.66 13.92
CA GLN A 53 1.32 7.60 14.77
C GLN A 53 -0.11 7.12 15.09
N MET A 54 -0.71 6.34 14.20
CA MET A 54 -2.03 5.75 14.39
C MET A 54 -1.94 4.45 15.21
N GLY A 55 -2.04 4.55 16.53
CA GLY A 55 -2.12 3.40 17.44
C GLY A 55 -0.93 2.43 17.37
N GLY A 56 0.25 2.90 16.92
CA GLY A 56 1.43 2.07 16.73
C GLY A 56 1.36 1.16 15.48
N PHE A 57 0.35 1.30 14.63
CA PHE A 57 0.22 0.53 13.39
C PHE A 57 1.07 1.12 12.27
N LYS A 58 1.82 0.26 11.58
CA LYS A 58 2.66 0.67 10.45
C LYS A 58 1.85 0.64 9.16
N PHE A 59 1.64 1.82 8.58
CA PHE A 59 1.08 1.96 7.25
C PHE A 59 2.18 2.14 6.21
N ARG A 60 1.97 1.52 5.04
CA ARG A 60 2.74 1.74 3.81
C ARG A 60 1.85 2.51 2.86
N ARG A 61 2.43 3.40 2.06
CA ARG A 61 1.72 4.10 0.98
C ARG A 61 2.09 3.54 -0.39
N GLN A 62 1.14 3.54 -1.32
CA GLN A 62 1.25 3.06 -2.69
C GLN A 62 1.88 1.66 -2.72
N HIS A 63 1.18 0.68 -2.16
CA HIS A 63 1.70 -0.68 -1.96
C HIS A 63 1.21 -1.65 -3.05
N PRO A 64 2.10 -2.32 -3.80
CA PRO A 64 1.69 -3.34 -4.76
C PRO A 64 1.09 -4.56 -4.06
N ILE A 65 -0.12 -4.96 -4.48
CA ILE A 65 -0.83 -6.15 -4.04
C ILE A 65 -1.47 -6.82 -5.27
N ASP A 66 -1.06 -8.06 -5.57
CA ASP A 66 -1.39 -8.76 -6.82
C ASP A 66 -1.14 -7.88 -8.06
N ARG A 67 -2.22 -7.44 -8.72
CA ARG A 67 -2.18 -6.63 -9.94
C ARG A 67 -2.45 -5.14 -9.70
N PHE A 68 -2.62 -4.73 -8.45
CA PHE A 68 -3.00 -3.38 -8.06
C PHE A 68 -1.92 -2.71 -7.23
N ILE A 69 -1.94 -1.37 -7.21
CA ILE A 69 -1.18 -0.57 -6.25
C ILE A 69 -2.24 0.16 -5.43
N VAL A 70 -2.29 -0.14 -4.13
CA VAL A 70 -3.26 0.45 -3.20
C VAL A 70 -2.67 1.67 -2.52
N ASP A 71 -3.48 2.69 -2.25
CA ASP A 71 -3.00 3.97 -1.71
C ASP A 71 -2.35 3.80 -0.34
N PHE A 72 -2.99 3.07 0.58
CA PHE A 72 -2.40 2.73 1.87
C PHE A 72 -2.68 1.28 2.29
N TYR A 73 -1.70 0.67 2.95
CA TYR A 73 -1.80 -0.69 3.45
C TYR A 73 -1.17 -0.87 4.83
N CYS A 74 -1.89 -1.51 5.74
CA CYS A 74 -1.37 -1.99 7.02
C CYS A 74 -1.34 -3.51 7.08
N PHE A 75 -0.12 -4.08 7.10
CA PHE A 75 0.08 -5.52 7.14
C PHE A 75 -0.48 -6.19 8.41
N LYS A 76 -0.32 -5.54 9.58
CA LYS A 76 -0.67 -6.12 10.88
C LYS A 76 -2.17 -6.43 11.00
N ILE A 77 -3.02 -5.60 10.40
CA ILE A 77 -4.49 -5.71 10.47
C ILE A 77 -5.11 -6.06 9.12
N ARG A 78 -4.30 -6.31 8.08
CA ARG A 78 -4.74 -6.61 6.70
C ARG A 78 -5.75 -5.57 6.17
N LEU A 79 -5.46 -4.30 6.41
CA LEU A 79 -6.32 -3.18 6.03
C LEU A 79 -5.74 -2.46 4.81
N VAL A 80 -6.56 -2.29 3.79
CA VAL A 80 -6.35 -1.38 2.66
C VAL A 80 -7.21 -0.14 2.87
N ILE A 81 -6.68 1.04 2.53
CA ILE A 81 -7.42 2.30 2.48
C ILE A 81 -7.15 2.90 1.10
N GLU A 82 -8.21 3.17 0.33
CA GLU A 82 -8.16 3.89 -0.94
C GLU A 82 -8.78 5.27 -0.75
N VAL A 83 -8.15 6.29 -1.34
CA VAL A 83 -8.62 7.67 -1.26
C VAL A 83 -9.32 8.02 -2.56
N ASP A 84 -10.65 7.88 -2.57
CA ASP A 84 -11.44 8.28 -3.73
C ASP A 84 -11.45 9.81 -3.87
N GLY A 85 -11.03 10.29 -5.04
CA GLY A 85 -11.19 11.67 -5.45
C GLY A 85 -12.67 12.04 -5.64
N PRO A 86 -12.98 13.33 -5.84
CA PRO A 86 -14.34 13.71 -6.22
C PRO A 86 -14.75 12.95 -7.48
N VAL A 87 -15.87 12.22 -7.40
CA VAL A 87 -16.54 11.67 -8.58
C VAL A 87 -16.90 12.86 -9.45
N HIS A 88 -16.17 13.07 -10.54
CA HIS A 88 -16.65 13.93 -11.60
C HIS A 88 -17.96 13.30 -12.06
N GLN A 89 -19.09 13.89 -11.63
CA GLN A 89 -20.38 13.59 -12.21
C GLN A 89 -20.19 13.69 -13.71
N TYR A 90 -20.29 12.56 -14.41
CA TYR A 90 -20.52 12.57 -15.84
C TYR A 90 -21.78 13.39 -16.03
N THR A 91 -21.63 14.66 -16.41
CA THR A 91 -22.75 15.42 -16.95
C THR A 91 -23.09 14.76 -18.29
N PRO A 92 -24.34 14.31 -18.50
CA PRO A 92 -24.75 13.58 -19.69
C PRO A 92 -24.55 14.35 -20.99
#